data_AF-W6NAV4-F1
#
_entry.id   AF-W6NAV4-F1
#
_cell.length_a   1.000
_cell.length_b   1.000
_cell.length_c   1.000
_cell.angle_alpha   90.00
_cell.angle_beta   90.00
_cell.angle_gamma   90.00
#
_symmetry.space_group_name_H-M   'P 1'
#
loop_
_entity.id
_entity.type
_entity.pdbx_description
1 polymer ?
#
loop_
_entity_poly.entity_id
_entity_poly.type
_entity_poly.pdbx_seq_one_letter_code
_entity_poly.pdbx_strand_id
1 'polypeptide(L)'
;MDIWRTWMDRPHRNEEGNPLSVQPEEIETVASDQLQQLDRNRQVLVEIRASMMETEKQDTREFQNQMRTAMAKLQSSLDAALGNLEKREAPPANPREDNAMEDFEEAKRAPGQADRTSPRNSPVPEGMAMHDQERGAIQENVEYL
;
A
#
# COMPACT_ATOMS: atom_id res chain seq x y z
N MET A 1 27.08 -36.39 -39.73
CA MET A 1 26.48 -37.53 -38.99
C MET A 1 25.42 -36.97 -38.08
N ASP A 2 24.23 -37.56 -38.12
CA ASP A 2 23.07 -37.13 -37.33
C ASP A 2 23.18 -37.76 -35.94
N ILE A 3 23.67 -37.00 -34.95
CA ILE A 3 24.02 -37.49 -33.60
C ILE A 3 22.80 -38.15 -32.93
N TRP A 4 21.61 -37.62 -33.21
CA TRP A 4 20.34 -38.15 -32.76
C TRP A 4 20.12 -39.60 -33.22
N ARG A 5 20.27 -39.87 -34.52
CA ARG A 5 20.12 -41.24 -35.08
C ARG A 5 21.10 -42.22 -34.44
N THR A 6 22.34 -41.81 -34.23
CA THR A 6 23.38 -42.64 -33.57
C THR A 6 23.05 -42.94 -32.10
N TRP A 7 22.34 -42.03 -31.41
CA TRP A 7 21.87 -42.27 -30.04
C TRP A 7 20.65 -43.19 -30.02
N MET A 8 19.71 -43.00 -30.97
CA MET A 8 18.49 -43.80 -31.09
C MET A 8 18.75 -45.25 -31.51
N ASP A 9 19.81 -45.52 -32.27
CA ASP A 9 20.24 -46.87 -32.67
C ASP A 9 20.83 -47.71 -31.51
N ARG A 10 21.06 -47.12 -30.34
CA ARG A 10 21.58 -47.86 -29.19
C ARG A 10 20.47 -48.71 -28.56
N PRO A 11 20.77 -49.96 -28.17
CA PRO A 11 19.81 -50.77 -27.42
C PRO A 11 19.48 -50.10 -26.08
N HIS A 12 18.26 -49.58 -25.95
CA HIS A 12 17.73 -49.10 -24.68
C HIS A 12 17.43 -50.31 -23.81
N ARG A 13 17.76 -50.28 -22.52
CA ARG A 13 17.51 -51.40 -21.58
C ARG A 13 16.76 -50.89 -20.35
N ASN A 14 15.86 -51.71 -19.83
CA ASN A 14 15.20 -51.45 -18.55
C ASN A 14 16.17 -51.69 -17.38
N GLU A 15 15.71 -51.44 -16.15
CA GLU A 15 16.53 -51.61 -14.93
C GLU A 15 17.01 -53.04 -14.70
N GLU A 16 16.33 -54.03 -15.28
CA GLU A 16 16.69 -55.46 -15.24
C GLU A 16 17.67 -55.85 -16.36
N GLY A 17 18.04 -54.89 -17.22
CA GLY A 17 18.93 -55.12 -18.36
C GLY A 17 18.25 -55.70 -19.59
N ASN A 18 16.93 -55.84 -19.61
CA ASN A 18 16.17 -56.30 -20.77
C ASN A 18 16.01 -55.18 -21.82
N PRO A 19 16.11 -55.47 -23.13
CA PRO A 19 15.94 -54.45 -24.15
C PRO A 19 14.52 -53.86 -24.09
N LEU A 20 14.46 -52.53 -23.93
CA LEU A 20 13.27 -51.72 -24.05
C LEU A 20 12.88 -51.69 -25.54
N SER A 21 11.72 -52.26 -25.87
CA SER A 21 11.11 -52.09 -27.19
C SER A 21 10.42 -50.72 -27.22
N VAL A 22 11.19 -49.66 -27.45
CA VAL A 22 10.65 -48.31 -27.61
C VAL A 22 10.78 -47.91 -29.08
N GLN A 23 9.68 -47.43 -29.65
CA GLN A 23 9.68 -46.94 -31.03
C GLN A 23 10.39 -45.58 -31.07
N PRO A 24 11.43 -45.39 -31.90
CA PRO A 24 12.16 -44.12 -31.98
C PRO A 24 11.26 -42.89 -32.20
N GLU A 25 10.18 -43.06 -32.94
CA GLU A 25 9.20 -42.02 -33.26
C GLU A 25 8.43 -41.54 -32.02
N GLU A 26 8.18 -42.43 -31.05
CA GLU A 26 7.53 -42.09 -29.78
C GLU A 26 8.45 -41.21 -28.92
N ILE A 27 9.75 -41.54 -28.88
CA ILE A 27 10.75 -40.73 -28.16
C ILE A 27 10.89 -39.35 -28.81
N GLU A 28 10.95 -39.28 -30.15
CA GLU A 28 11.05 -38.01 -30.86
C GLU A 28 9.82 -37.12 -30.64
N THR A 29 8.63 -37.73 -30.59
CA THR A 29 7.38 -37.02 -30.29
C THR A 29 7.41 -36.46 -28.88
N VAL A 30 7.73 -37.28 -27.87
CA VAL A 30 7.81 -36.84 -26.46
C VAL A 30 8.89 -35.77 -26.28
N ALA A 31 10.06 -35.93 -26.92
CA ALA A 31 11.13 -34.93 -26.86
C ALA A 31 10.69 -33.60 -27.48
N SER A 32 9.99 -33.64 -28.61
CA SER A 32 9.45 -32.45 -29.28
C SER A 32 8.40 -31.74 -28.42
N ASP A 33 7.49 -32.50 -27.80
CA ASP A 33 6.48 -31.96 -26.88
C ASP A 33 7.13 -31.32 -25.65
N GLN A 34 8.14 -31.97 -25.06
CA GLN A 34 8.88 -31.43 -23.93
C GLN A 34 9.64 -30.14 -24.30
N LEU A 35 10.29 -30.10 -25.47
CA LEU A 35 10.97 -28.90 -25.95
C LEU A 35 9.98 -27.76 -26.20
N GLN A 36 8.81 -28.06 -26.76
CA GLN A 36 7.75 -27.07 -26.95
C GLN A 36 7.23 -26.54 -25.62
N GLN A 37 7.05 -27.41 -24.63
CA GLN A 37 6.64 -27.00 -23.28
C GLN A 37 7.71 -26.12 -22.61
N LEU A 38 8.99 -26.47 -22.75
CA LEU A 38 10.09 -25.64 -22.24
C LEU A 38 10.12 -24.26 -22.88
N ASP A 39 9.88 -24.15 -24.19
CA ASP A 39 9.83 -22.84 -24.84
C ASP A 39 8.61 -22.01 -24.39
N ARG A 40 7.44 -22.64 -24.23
CA ARG A 40 6.26 -21.98 -23.63
C ARG A 40 6.56 -21.47 -22.22
N ASN A 41 7.17 -22.30 -21.38
CA ASN A 41 7.55 -21.90 -20.02
C ASN A 41 8.56 -20.75 -20.05
N ARG A 42 9.53 -20.78 -20.98
CA ARG A 42 10.49 -19.69 -21.17
C ARG A 42 9.79 -18.38 -21.54
N GLN A 43 8.82 -18.42 -22.44
CA GLN A 43 8.04 -17.25 -22.83
C GLN A 43 7.27 -16.66 -21.65
N VAL A 44 6.58 -17.49 -20.87
CA VAL A 44 5.86 -17.05 -19.65
C VAL A 44 6.81 -16.39 -18.64
N LEU A 45 7.99 -16.96 -18.42
CA LEU A 45 8.98 -16.35 -17.50
C LEU A 45 9.49 -14.99 -18.00
N VAL A 46 9.62 -14.81 -19.31
CA VAL A 46 9.97 -13.51 -19.91
C VAL A 46 8.86 -12.49 -19.68
N GLU A 47 7.61 -12.87 -19.87
CA GLU A 47 6.44 -12.01 -19.65
C GLU A 47 6.32 -11.60 -18.16
N ILE A 48 6.46 -12.55 -17.24
CA ILE A 48 6.45 -12.26 -15.80
C ILE A 48 7.56 -11.28 -15.44
N ARG A 49 8.78 -11.49 -15.94
CA ARG A 49 9.90 -10.57 -15.69
C ARG A 49 9.59 -9.17 -16.22
N ALA A 50 9.04 -9.06 -17.43
CA ALA A 50 8.66 -7.76 -18.00
C ALA A 50 7.59 -7.07 -17.16
N SER A 51 6.57 -7.80 -16.70
CA SER A 51 5.53 -7.30 -15.81
C SER A 51 6.10 -6.79 -14.49
N MET A 52 6.99 -7.57 -13.84
CA MET A 52 7.62 -7.16 -12.58
C MET A 52 8.43 -5.87 -12.72
N MET A 53 9.20 -5.75 -13.81
CA MET A 53 9.98 -4.54 -14.07
C MET A 53 9.09 -3.31 -14.33
N GLU A 54 7.93 -3.47 -14.96
CA GLU A 54 7.01 -2.35 -15.15
C GLU A 54 6.31 -1.96 -13.85
N THR A 55 5.91 -2.93 -13.03
CA THR A 55 5.37 -2.66 -11.69
C THR A 55 6.38 -1.88 -10.84
N GLU A 56 7.64 -2.31 -10.78
CA GLU A 56 8.70 -1.61 -10.03
C GLU A 56 8.89 -0.16 -10.49
N LYS A 57 8.87 0.08 -11.82
CA LYS A 57 8.93 1.43 -12.37
C LYS A 57 7.71 2.26 -11.98
N GLN A 58 6.53 1.66 -12.02
CA GLN A 58 5.29 2.34 -11.67
C GLN A 58 5.26 2.73 -10.18
N ASP A 59 5.64 1.80 -9.30
CA ASP A 59 5.75 2.05 -7.85
C ASP A 59 6.74 3.17 -7.56
N THR A 60 7.89 3.16 -8.24
CA THR A 60 8.90 4.23 -8.12
C THR A 60 8.34 5.59 -8.55
N ARG A 61 7.64 5.65 -9.69
CA ARG A 61 7.00 6.88 -10.18
C ARG A 61 5.94 7.38 -9.21
N GLU A 62 5.12 6.47 -8.67
CA GLU A 62 4.07 6.80 -7.73
C GLU A 62 4.65 7.36 -6.44
N PHE A 63 5.65 6.70 -5.84
CA PHE A 63 6.34 7.18 -4.66
C PHE A 63 6.95 8.57 -4.88
N GLN A 64 7.62 8.80 -6.02
CA GLN A 64 8.18 10.11 -6.36
C GLN A 64 7.10 11.20 -6.47
N ASN A 65 5.94 10.88 -7.05
CA ASN A 65 4.82 11.81 -7.15
C ASN A 65 4.21 12.12 -5.78
N GLN A 66 4.07 11.11 -4.91
CA GLN A 66 3.59 11.30 -3.54
C GLN A 66 4.56 12.19 -2.75
N MET A 67 5.87 11.95 -2.85
CA MET A 67 6.90 12.78 -2.22
C MET A 67 6.87 14.23 -2.72
N ARG A 68 6.76 14.44 -4.04
CA ARG A 68 6.65 15.79 -4.62
C ARG A 68 5.42 16.52 -4.07
N THR A 69 4.29 15.82 -3.99
CA THR A 69 3.03 16.38 -3.48
C THR A 69 3.14 16.72 -1.99
N ALA A 70 3.75 15.84 -1.19
CA ALA A 70 3.98 16.07 0.23
C ALA A 70 4.89 17.27 0.46
N MET A 71 5.99 17.39 -0.30
CA MET A 71 6.88 18.55 -0.24
C MET A 71 6.17 19.86 -0.62
N ALA A 72 5.36 19.86 -1.68
CA ALA A 72 4.59 21.04 -2.06
C ALA A 72 3.60 21.47 -0.96
N LYS A 73 2.94 20.51 -0.30
CA LYS A 73 2.06 20.77 0.85
C LYS A 73 2.83 21.33 2.05
N LEU A 74 3.99 20.75 2.37
CA LEU A 74 4.85 21.23 3.45
C LEU A 74 5.30 22.67 3.19
N GLN A 75 5.75 22.98 1.98
CA GLN A 75 6.14 24.32 1.58
C GLN A 75 4.96 25.30 1.70
N SER A 76 3.81 24.95 1.13
CA SER A 76 2.60 25.79 1.23
C SER A 76 2.17 26.02 2.68
N SER A 77 2.29 25.01 3.55
CA SER A 77 1.98 25.14 4.98
C SER A 77 2.96 26.06 5.70
N LEU A 78 4.25 25.99 5.36
CA LEU A 78 5.28 26.87 5.91
C LEU A 78 5.05 28.31 5.47
N ASP A 79 4.80 28.54 4.18
CA ASP A 79 4.52 29.86 3.61
C ASP A 79 3.27 30.48 4.27
N ALA A 80 2.22 29.69 4.48
CA ALA A 80 1.02 30.13 5.19
C ALA A 80 1.29 30.47 6.66
N ALA A 81 2.11 29.68 7.36
CA ALA A 81 2.48 29.94 8.75
C ALA A 81 3.31 31.23 8.88
N LEU A 82 4.26 31.46 7.97
CA LEU A 82 5.06 32.67 7.92
C LEU A 82 4.20 33.91 7.63
N GLY A 83 3.29 33.84 6.64
CA GLY A 83 2.38 34.95 6.35
C GLY A 83 1.42 35.28 7.50
N ASN A 84 1.05 34.28 8.32
CA ASN A 84 0.25 34.50 9.52
C ASN A 84 1.05 35.14 10.66
N LEU A 85 2.37 34.87 10.75
CA LEU A 85 3.25 35.49 11.72
C LEU A 85 3.44 36.99 11.42
N GLU A 86 3.70 37.33 10.15
CA GLU A 86 3.85 38.73 9.71
C GLU A 86 2.58 39.56 9.98
N LYS A 87 1.40 38.98 9.76
CA LYS A 87 0.12 39.62 10.10
C LYS A 87 -0.10 39.82 11.60
N ARG A 88 0.55 39.02 12.45
CA ARG A 88 0.42 39.09 13.91
C ARG A 88 1.34 40.15 14.53
N GLU A 89 2.45 40.49 13.87
CA GLU A 89 3.36 41.57 14.29
C GLU A 89 2.94 42.96 13.80
N ALA A 90 2.03 43.06 12.82
CA ALA A 90 1.45 44.34 12.44
C ALA A 90 0.60 44.90 13.61
N PRO A 91 0.91 46.08 14.16
CA PRO A 91 0.12 46.66 15.24
C PRO A 91 -1.32 46.86 14.75
N PRO A 92 -2.35 46.61 15.58
CA PRO A 92 -3.70 47.06 15.24
C PRO A 92 -3.62 48.57 15.01
N ALA A 93 -4.05 49.03 13.83
CA ALA A 93 -4.24 50.44 13.58
C ALA A 93 -5.21 50.96 14.64
N ASN A 94 -4.68 51.72 15.61
CA ASN A 94 -5.48 52.33 16.68
C ASN A 94 -6.66 53.06 16.04
N PRO A 95 -7.92 52.69 16.32
CA PRO A 95 -9.02 53.59 16.02
C PRO A 95 -8.83 54.79 16.94
N ARG A 96 -8.51 55.92 16.33
CA ARG A 96 -8.40 57.22 16.99
C ARG A 96 -9.72 57.48 17.73
N GLU A 97 -9.68 57.45 19.05
CA GLU A 97 -10.76 57.89 19.93
C GLU A 97 -10.97 59.38 19.70
N ASP A 98 -11.93 59.73 18.84
CA ASP A 98 -12.44 61.10 18.77
C ASP A 98 -13.55 61.22 19.81
N ASN A 99 -13.26 62.04 20.82
CA ASN A 99 -14.15 62.43 21.89
C ASN A 99 -15.35 63.17 21.30
N ALA A 100 -16.55 62.61 21.43
CA ALA A 100 -17.79 63.36 21.33
C ALA A 100 -18.68 63.00 22.52
N MET A 101 -18.64 63.91 23.49
CA MET A 101 -19.51 64.01 24.66
C MET A 101 -20.97 64.15 24.21
N GLU A 102 -21.85 63.24 24.67
CA GLU A 102 -23.27 63.56 24.81
C GLU A 102 -23.81 62.91 26.09
N ASP A 103 -24.21 63.81 26.96
CA ASP A 103 -24.82 63.69 28.28
C ASP A 103 -26.28 63.25 28.16
N PHE A 104 -26.76 62.38 29.07
CA PHE A 104 -28.08 62.43 29.74
C PHE A 104 -28.43 61.09 30.44
N GLU A 105 -28.16 61.08 31.74
CA GLU A 105 -28.95 60.62 32.90
C GLU A 105 -29.76 59.28 32.91
N GLU A 106 -29.37 58.49 33.92
CA GLU A 106 -30.20 57.81 34.95
C GLU A 106 -31.23 56.72 34.60
N ALA A 107 -30.88 55.45 34.92
CA ALA A 107 -31.74 54.58 35.75
C ALA A 107 -31.03 53.31 36.25
N LYS A 108 -30.77 53.30 37.58
CA LYS A 108 -30.63 52.18 38.54
C LYS A 108 -30.83 50.73 38.03
N ARG A 109 -29.88 49.84 38.40
CA ARG A 109 -29.99 48.82 39.49
C ARG A 109 -29.14 47.57 39.18
N ALA A 110 -28.16 47.24 40.03
CA ALA A 110 -27.50 45.92 40.11
C ALA A 110 -28.20 45.06 41.19
N PRO A 111 -27.81 43.80 41.47
CA PRO A 111 -27.37 42.66 40.64
C PRO A 111 -28.28 41.43 40.87
N GLY A 112 -28.20 40.37 40.05
CA GLY A 112 -29.03 39.16 40.22
C GLY A 112 -28.27 37.86 39.95
N GLN A 113 -27.94 37.14 41.02
CA GLN A 113 -27.33 35.82 41.04
C GLN A 113 -28.22 34.69 40.48
N ALA A 114 -27.54 33.58 40.20
CA ALA A 114 -27.92 32.18 40.44
C ALA A 114 -28.53 31.36 39.29
N ASP A 115 -27.66 30.54 38.71
CA ASP A 115 -27.65 29.08 38.91
C ASP A 115 -28.87 28.26 38.44
N ARG A 116 -28.63 27.39 37.45
CA ARG A 116 -29.34 26.10 37.27
C ARG A 116 -28.58 25.19 36.29
N THR A 117 -27.66 24.42 36.86
CA THR A 117 -27.64 22.93 36.84
C THR A 117 -28.65 22.27 35.89
N SER A 118 -28.27 21.50 34.86
CA SER A 118 -27.66 20.15 34.83
C SER A 118 -28.42 19.34 33.73
N PRO A 119 -28.19 18.03 33.52
CA PRO A 119 -27.31 17.48 32.50
C PRO A 119 -28.07 16.58 31.51
N ARG A 120 -27.48 16.19 30.37
CA ARG A 120 -27.99 15.05 29.61
C ARG A 120 -26.91 13.97 29.46
N ASN A 121 -27.17 12.91 30.21
CA ASN A 121 -26.49 11.62 30.30
C ASN A 121 -26.02 11.03 28.95
N SER A 122 -24.73 10.63 28.92
CA SER A 122 -24.11 9.31 28.57
C SER A 122 -24.82 8.30 27.63
N PRO A 123 -24.12 7.33 26.98
CA PRO A 123 -22.78 6.84 27.34
C PRO A 123 -21.78 6.60 26.19
N VAL A 124 -20.50 6.74 26.55
CA VAL A 124 -19.37 6.01 25.96
C VAL A 124 -19.48 4.54 26.38
N PRO A 125 -19.29 3.55 25.48
CA PRO A 125 -18.89 2.22 25.89
C PRO A 125 -17.37 2.10 25.82
N GLU A 126 -16.75 2.02 27.00
CA GLU A 126 -15.48 1.30 27.18
C GLU A 126 -15.70 -0.19 26.86
N GLY A 127 -14.70 -0.82 26.25
CA GLY A 127 -14.53 -2.27 26.30
C GLY A 127 -14.93 -3.05 25.05
N MET A 128 -14.00 -3.14 24.09
CA MET A 128 -13.77 -4.41 23.41
C MET A 128 -12.30 -4.76 23.57
N ALA A 129 -12.04 -5.59 24.58
CA ALA A 129 -10.85 -6.41 24.62
C ALA A 129 -10.85 -7.29 23.36
N MET A 130 -10.07 -6.91 22.34
CA MET A 130 -9.60 -7.84 21.31
C MET A 130 -8.27 -8.43 21.78
N HIS A 131 -8.32 -9.07 22.94
CA HIS A 131 -7.40 -10.16 23.25
C HIS A 131 -8.08 -11.41 22.68
N ASP A 132 -7.36 -12.18 21.86
CA ASP A 132 -7.74 -13.49 21.29
C ASP A 132 -8.26 -13.54 19.85
N GLN A 133 -7.91 -12.57 19.00
CA GLN A 133 -7.89 -12.77 17.54
C GLN A 133 -6.49 -13.12 17.02
N GLU A 134 -5.69 -13.86 17.79
CA GLU A 134 -4.36 -14.37 17.39
C GLU A 134 -4.20 -15.90 17.65
N ARG A 135 -5.26 -16.69 17.51
CA ARG A 135 -5.19 -18.16 17.71
C ARG A 135 -5.82 -19.02 16.62
N GLY A 136 -5.90 -18.52 15.38
CA GLY A 136 -6.58 -19.24 14.29
C GLY A 136 -5.81 -19.49 12.99
N ALA A 137 -4.58 -19.00 12.82
CA ALA A 137 -3.92 -19.04 11.50
C ALA A 137 -2.57 -19.77 11.47
N ILE A 138 -2.23 -20.54 12.52
CA ILE A 138 -1.02 -21.37 12.56
C ILE A 138 -1.40 -22.80 12.97
N GLN A 139 -2.21 -23.46 12.14
CA GLN A 139 -2.37 -24.91 12.17
C GLN A 139 -2.99 -25.40 10.85
N GLU A 140 -2.16 -25.49 9.82
CA GLU A 140 -2.20 -26.52 8.77
C GLU A 140 -1.23 -26.10 7.66
N ASN A 141 0.03 -26.53 7.80
CA ASN A 141 0.95 -26.87 6.70
C ASN A 141 2.22 -27.48 7.32
N VAL A 142 2.03 -28.41 8.25
CA VAL A 142 3.06 -29.35 8.71
C VAL A 142 2.56 -30.74 8.36
N GLU A 143 2.49 -31.02 7.07
CA GLU A 143 2.38 -32.36 6.51
C GLU A 143 2.77 -32.20 5.04
N TYR A 144 4.08 -32.09 4.78
CA TYR A 144 4.80 -32.46 3.54
C TYR A 144 6.25 -31.94 3.68
N LEU A 145 7.00 -32.58 4.59
CA LEU A 145 8.47 -32.68 4.55
C LEU A 145 8.85 -34.07 5.08
#